data_AF-A0A3B9YN88-F1
#
_entry.id   AF-A0A3B9YN88-F1
#
_cell.length_a   1.000
_cell.length_b   1.000
_cell.length_c   1.000
_cell.angle_alpha   90.00
_cell.angle_beta   90.00
_cell.angle_gamma   90.00
#
_symmetry.space_group_name_H-M   'P 1'
#
loop_
_entity.id
_entity.type
_entity.pdbx_description
1 polymer ?
#
loop_
_entity_poly.entity_id
_entity_poly.type
_entity_poly.pdbx_seq_one_letter_code
_entity_poly.pdbx_strand_id
1 'polypeptide(L)' 'MSTVETQKPARPRRERPKAIRLTDQAAARIKAVRERADKPYVGLRLGLKNAGCAGMAYTL' A
#
# COMPACT_ATOMS: atom_id res chain seq x y z
N MET A 1 27.95 -39.22 18.53
CA MET A 1 28.34 -38.19 17.54
C MET A 1 27.07 -37.66 16.89
N SER A 2 26.54 -36.55 17.37
CA SER A 2 25.41 -35.86 16.72
C SER A 2 25.64 -34.37 16.87
N THR A 3 26.08 -33.76 15.78
CA THR A 3 26.40 -32.33 15.65
C THR A 3 25.12 -31.52 15.60
N VAL A 4 25.01 -30.51 16.47
CA VAL A 4 23.92 -29.52 16.42
C VAL A 4 24.38 -28.38 15.53
N GLU A 5 23.72 -28.20 14.38
CA GLU A 5 23.94 -27.06 13.49
C GLU A 5 23.41 -25.77 14.13
N THR A 6 24.29 -24.78 14.30
CA THR A 6 23.95 -23.45 14.77
C THR A 6 23.28 -22.64 13.66
N GLN A 7 21.96 -22.44 13.74
CA GLN A 7 21.24 -21.54 12.85
C GLN A 7 21.52 -20.07 13.20
N LYS A 8 21.97 -19.30 12.19
CA LYS A 8 22.28 -17.87 12.28
C LYS A 8 20.99 -17.04 12.22
N PRO A 9 20.71 -16.15 13.18
CA PRO A 9 19.47 -15.38 13.20
C PRO A 9 19.38 -14.43 11.99
N ALA A 10 18.23 -14.44 11.31
CA ALA A 10 17.94 -13.53 10.22
C ALA A 10 17.86 -12.09 10.74
N ARG A 11 18.61 -11.18 10.12
CA ARG A 11 18.62 -9.76 10.53
C ARG A 11 17.22 -9.14 10.31
N PRO A 12 16.75 -8.27 11.21
CA PRO A 12 15.44 -7.64 11.07
C PRO A 12 15.37 -6.84 9.77
N ARG A 13 14.35 -7.11 8.96
CA ARG A 13 14.12 -6.40 7.70
C ARG A 13 13.61 -5.00 8.03
N ARG A 14 14.32 -3.97 7.53
CA ARG A 14 13.86 -2.58 7.65
C ARG A 14 12.46 -2.44 7.06
N GLU A 15 11.57 -1.76 7.77
CA GLU A 15 10.23 -1.46 7.27
C GLU A 15 10.33 -0.68 5.96
N ARG A 16 9.60 -1.13 4.93
CA ARG A 16 9.58 -0.43 3.64
C ARG A 16 8.71 0.83 3.79
N PRO A 17 9.19 1.99 3.34
CA PRO A 17 8.38 3.20 3.36
C PRO A 17 7.09 2.99 2.53
N LYS A 18 5.99 3.54 3.02
CA LYS A 18 4.69 3.50 2.33
C LYS A 18 4.79 4.28 1.01
N ALA A 19 4.33 3.67 -0.09
CA ALA A 19 4.42 4.27 -1.43
C ALA A 19 3.56 5.54 -1.56
N ILE A 20 2.39 5.56 -0.93
CA ILE A 20 1.45 6.69 -0.92
C ILE A 20 0.95 6.89 0.51
N ARG A 21 0.71 8.15 0.88
CA ARG A 21 0.03 8.54 2.12
C ARG A 21 -1.28 9.21 1.77
N LEU A 22 -2.31 8.93 2.57
CA LEU A 22 -3.61 9.56 2.45
C LEU A 22 -3.72 10.66 3.48
N THR A 23 -4.22 11.83 3.09
CA THR A 23 -4.55 12.89 4.04
C THR A 23 -5.89 12.59 4.72
N ASP A 24 -6.12 13.19 5.89
CA ASP A 24 -7.38 12.98 6.63
C ASP A 24 -8.60 13.45 5.82
N GLN A 25 -8.47 14.55 5.09
CA GLN A 25 -9.51 15.04 4.17
C GLN A 25 -9.82 14.03 3.05
N ALA A 26 -8.78 13.42 2.46
CA ALA A 26 -8.97 12.41 1.43
C ALA A 26 -9.63 11.15 2.01
N ALA A 27 -9.27 10.75 3.23
CA ALA A 27 -9.91 9.64 3.93
C ALA A 27 -11.40 9.90 4.18
N ALA A 28 -11.77 11.11 4.61
CA ALA A 28 -13.18 11.50 4.79
C ALA A 28 -13.95 11.41 3.47
N ARG A 29 -13.38 11.90 2.37
CA ARG A 29 -14.01 11.83 1.05
C ARG A 29 -14.23 10.40 0.57
N ILE A 30 -13.26 9.50 0.76
CA ILE A 30 -13.38 8.09 0.38
C ILE A 30 -14.47 7.40 1.20
N LYS A 31 -14.58 7.70 2.50
CA LYS A 31 -15.66 7.17 3.34
C LYS A 31 -17.03 7.61 2.83
N ALA A 32 -17.20 8.89 2.50
CA ALA A 32 -18.46 9.41 1.94
C ALA A 32 -18.82 8.76 0.59
N VAL A 33 -17.83 8.49 -0.27
CA VAL A 33 -18.05 7.76 -1.53
C VAL A 33 -18.44 6.31 -1.26
N ARG A 34 -17.80 5.65 -0.28
CA ARG A 34 -18.10 4.28 0.13
C ARG A 34 -19.52 4.15 0.69
N GLU A 35 -19.99 5.12 1.47
CA GLU A 35 -21.35 5.12 2.03
C GLU A 35 -22.42 5.23 0.95
N ARG A 36 -22.11 5.90 -0.18
CA ARG A 36 -23.01 6.03 -1.33
C ARG A 36 -22.92 4.87 -2.32
N ALA A 37 -21.97 3.94 -2.12
CA ALA A 37 -21.77 2.85 -3.04
C ALA A 37 -22.77 1.72 -2.79
N ASP A 38 -23.45 1.30 -3.85
CA ASP A 38 -24.40 0.18 -3.80
C ASP A 38 -23.74 -1.17 -3.51
N LYS A 39 -22.43 -1.29 -3.73
CA LYS A 39 -21.67 -2.53 -3.56
C LYS A 39 -20.65 -2.42 -2.44
N PRO A 40 -20.50 -3.44 -1.58
CA PRO A 40 -19.48 -3.44 -0.55
C PRO A 40 -18.09 -3.55 -1.19
N TYR A 41 -17.34 -2.45 -1.17
CA TYR A 41 -15.96 -2.42 -1.62
C TYR A 41 -14.99 -2.70 -0.46
N VAL A 42 -13.99 -3.55 -0.72
CA VAL A 42 -12.91 -3.86 0.22
C VAL A 42 -11.90 -2.70 0.33
N GLY A 43 -11.82 -1.84 -0.69
CA GLY A 43 -10.92 -0.68 -0.68
C GLY A 43 -10.88 0.09 -1.99
N LEU A 44 -10.02 1.12 -2.03
CA LEU A 44 -9.76 1.96 -3.19
C LEU A 44 -8.57 1.43 -4.01
N ARG A 45 -8.68 1.46 -5.34
CA ARG A 45 -7.57 1.16 -6.24
C ARG A 45 -6.98 2.45 -6.80
N LEU A 46 -5.66 2.44 -6.97
CA LEU A 46 -4.91 3.53 -7.60
C LEU A 46 -4.13 2.95 -8.77
N GLY A 47 -4.57 3.28 -9.98
CA GLY A 47 -3.82 3.00 -11.20
C GLY A 47 -2.83 4.12 -11.51
N LEU A 48 -1.74 3.78 -12.19
CA LEU A 48 -0.93 4.76 -12.90
C LEU A 48 -1.23 4.61 -14.39
N LYS A 49 -1.74 5.69 -14.99
CA LYS A 49 -1.96 5.78 -16.43
C LYS A 49 -0.66 6.07 -17.16
N ASN A 50 0.16 6.96 -16.63
CA ASN A 50 1.47 7.33 -17.17
C ASN A 50 2.49 7.35 -16.04
N ALA A 51 3.70 6.89 -16.31
CA ALA A 51 4.85 7.01 -15.40
C ALA A 51 6.13 7.22 -16.21
N GLY A 52 6.90 8.26 -15.89
CA GLY A 52 8.19 8.51 -16.51
C GLY A 52 8.75 9.91 -16.22
N CYS A 53 9.82 10.28 -16.93
CA CYS A 53 10.47 11.59 -16.81
C CYS A 53 9.51 12.76 -17.11
N ALA A 54 8.50 12.52 -17.95
CA ALA A 54 7.45 13.48 -18.27
C ALA A 54 6.36 13.62 -17.18
N GLY A 55 6.44 12.85 -16.09
CA GLY A 55 5.50 12.89 -14.96
C GLY A 55 4.72 11.60 -14.75
N MET A 56 3.87 11.63 -13.73
CA MET A 56 3.01 10.52 -13.33
C MET A 56 1.55 10.95 -13.34
N ALA A 57 0.68 10.14 -13.95
CA ALA A 57 -0.76 10.35 -13.96
C ALA A 57 -1.46 9.19 -13.26
N TYR A 58 -2.31 9.49 -12.27
CA TYR A 58 -3.02 8.50 -11.47
C TYR A 58 -4.49 8.37 -11.89
N THR A 59 -5.07 7.19 -11.75
CA THR A 59 -6.49 6.89 -12.01
C THR A 59 -7.09 6.14 -10.81
N LEU A 60 -8.39 6.34 -10.57
CA LEU A 60 -9.15 5.75 -9.46
C LEU A 60 -10.19 4.77 -10.00
#